data_AF-A0A1Q9C068-F1
#
_entry.id   AF-A0A1Q9C068-F1
#
_cell.length_a   1.000
_cell.length_b   1.000
_cell.length_c   1.000
_cell.angle_alpha   90.00
_cell.angle_beta   90.00
_cell.angle_gamma   90.00
#
_symmetry.space_group_name_H-M   'P 1'
#
loop_
_entity.id
_entity.type
_entity.pdbx_description
1 polymer ?
#
loop_
_entity_poly.entity_id
_entity_poly.type
_entity_poly.pdbx_seq_one_letter_code
_entity_poly.pdbx_strand_id
1 'polypeptide(L)'
;MALCERGAQEAEDGTWLFLHDVRLHGASPQYYTEEQVLALLQRIACPTLLIESDPAEPSAWPKPPRWSNRKAAVRNLRALELPGGFMHS
;
A
#
# COMPACT_ATOMS: atom_id res chain seq x y z
N MET A 1 8.82 -14.07 25.45
CA MET A 1 7.73 -13.63 24.57
C MET A 1 8.29 -13.56 23.16
N ALA A 2 7.80 -14.42 22.27
CA ALA A 2 8.23 -14.46 20.88
C ALA A 2 7.70 -13.22 20.11
N LEU A 3 8.35 -12.84 19.00
CA LEU A 3 7.90 -11.72 18.16
C LEU A 3 6.45 -11.93 17.66
N CYS A 4 6.06 -13.17 17.36
CA CYS A 4 4.74 -13.52 16.85
C CYS A 4 3.61 -13.38 17.89
N GLU A 5 3.94 -13.35 19.19
CA GLU A 5 2.96 -13.18 20.28
C GLU A 5 2.64 -11.70 20.54
N ARG A 6 3.42 -10.78 19.98
CA ARG A 6 3.19 -9.34 20.15
C ARG A 6 2.02 -8.88 19.29
N GLY A 7 0.91 -8.54 19.95
CA GLY A 7 -0.31 -8.08 19.27
C GLY A 7 -1.23 -9.21 18.81
N ALA A 8 -0.99 -10.44 19.27
CA ALA A 8 -1.91 -11.55 19.10
C ALA A 8 -2.66 -11.83 20.42
N GLN A 9 -3.91 -12.24 20.33
CA GLN A 9 -4.71 -12.71 21.46
C GLN A 9 -5.04 -14.18 21.23
N GLU A 10 -4.87 -15.00 22.26
CA GLU A 10 -5.33 -16.37 22.25
C GLU A 10 -6.83 -16.39 22.58
N ALA A 11 -7.63 -16.99 21.71
CA ALA A 11 -9.06 -17.20 21.90
C ALA A 11 -9.31 -18.42 22.80
N GLU A 12 -10.52 -18.53 23.37
CA GLU A 12 -10.88 -19.62 24.29
C GLU A 12 -10.77 -21.03 23.67
N ASP A 13 -10.82 -21.13 22.33
CA ASP A 13 -10.67 -22.39 21.58
C ASP A 13 -9.20 -22.72 21.23
N GLY A 14 -8.24 -21.94 21.72
CA GLY A 14 -6.80 -22.09 21.44
C GLY A 14 -6.33 -21.46 20.13
N THR A 15 -7.18 -20.72 19.42
CA THR A 15 -6.80 -20.02 18.19
C THR A 15 -6.08 -18.71 18.49
N TRP A 16 -5.03 -18.39 17.74
CA TRP A 16 -4.37 -17.09 17.81
C TRP A 16 -5.02 -16.10 16.85
N LEU A 17 -5.49 -14.97 17.38
CA LEU A 17 -6.09 -13.89 16.62
C LEU A 17 -5.16 -12.69 16.58
N PHE A 18 -4.92 -12.14 15.39
CA PHE A 18 -4.26 -10.85 15.26
C PHE A 18 -5.20 -9.73 15.72
N LEU A 19 -4.66 -8.84 16.54
CA LEU A 19 -5.37 -7.63 16.93
C LEU A 19 -5.68 -6.80 15.69
N HIS A 20 -6.96 -6.58 15.42
CA HIS A 20 -7.44 -5.73 14.35
C HIS A 20 -8.75 -5.05 14.77
N ASP A 21 -9.06 -3.93 14.15
CA ASP A 21 -10.37 -3.29 14.29
C ASP A 21 -11.25 -3.74 13.13
N VAL A 22 -12.41 -4.35 13.44
CA VAL A 22 -13.36 -4.87 12.44
C VAL A 22 -13.83 -3.80 11.45
N ARG A 23 -13.81 -2.52 11.84
CA ARG A 23 -14.22 -1.39 10.98
C ARG A 23 -13.24 -1.15 9.83
N LEU A 24 -11.99 -1.62 9.94
CA LEU A 24 -10.99 -1.50 8.88
C LEU A 24 -11.31 -2.38 7.64
N HIS A 25 -12.22 -3.35 7.78
CA HIS A 25 -12.71 -4.16 6.67
C HIS A 25 -13.88 -3.52 5.91
N GLY A 26 -14.49 -2.48 6.48
CA GLY A 26 -15.61 -1.78 5.84
C GLY A 26 -15.15 -0.97 4.63
N ALA A 27 -15.94 -1.01 3.55
CA ALA A 27 -15.74 -0.10 2.43
C ALA A 27 -15.93 1.35 2.89
N SER A 28 -15.14 2.28 2.34
CA SER A 28 -15.42 3.70 2.53
C SER A 28 -16.81 4.04 1.99
N PRO A 29 -17.63 4.85 2.68
CA PRO A 29 -18.93 5.30 2.17
C PRO A 29 -18.77 6.19 0.93
N GLN A 30 -17.60 6.80 0.74
CA GLN A 30 -17.28 7.61 -0.42
C GLN A 30 -15.80 7.42 -0.81
N TYR A 31 -15.55 7.10 -2.07
CA TYR A 31 -14.22 7.07 -2.65
C TYR A 31 -13.95 8.37 -3.42
N TYR A 32 -12.68 8.76 -3.49
CA TYR A 32 -12.26 9.87 -4.34
C TYR A 32 -12.41 9.51 -5.81
N THR A 33 -12.84 10.48 -6.62
CA THR A 33 -12.76 10.37 -8.08
C THR A 33 -11.30 10.46 -8.54
N GLU A 34 -11.01 10.04 -9.78
CA GLU A 34 -9.64 10.14 -10.31
C GLU A 34 -9.16 11.59 -10.35
N GLU A 35 -10.03 12.53 -10.70
CA GLU A 35 -9.72 13.97 -10.75
C GLU A 35 -9.32 14.49 -9.36
N GLN A 36 -10.03 14.06 -8.31
CA GLN A 36 -9.72 14.42 -6.94
C GLN A 36 -8.37 13.83 -6.49
N VAL A 37 -8.09 12.59 -6.86
CA VAL A 37 -6.78 11.95 -6.58
C VAL A 37 -5.65 12.70 -7.29
N LEU A 38 -5.80 12.98 -8.58
CA LEU A 38 -4.79 13.70 -9.35
C LEU A 38 -4.56 15.12 -8.81
N ALA A 39 -5.63 15.84 -8.44
CA ALA A 39 -5.53 17.15 -7.81
C ALA A 39 -4.75 17.12 -6.48
N LEU A 40 -4.92 16.05 -5.68
CA LEU A 40 -4.14 15.86 -4.46
C LEU A 40 -2.66 15.62 -4.77
N LEU A 41 -2.36 14.71 -5.70
CA LEU A 41 -0.99 14.35 -6.08
C LEU A 41 -0.21 15.53 -6.66
N GLN A 42 -0.88 16.39 -7.46
CA GLN A 42 -0.29 17.61 -8.01
C GLN A 42 0.11 18.65 -6.95
N ARG A 43 -0.44 18.56 -5.73
CA ARG A 43 -0.12 19.46 -4.62
C ARG A 43 1.09 19.01 -3.80
N ILE A 44 1.64 17.82 -4.07
CA ILE A 44 2.87 17.36 -3.42
C ILE A 44 4.02 18.26 -3.90
N ALA A 45 4.53 19.10 -2.98
CA ALA A 45 5.57 20.09 -3.28
C ALA A 45 6.98 19.64 -2.89
N CYS A 46 7.11 18.61 -2.04
CA CYS A 46 8.40 18.10 -1.59
C CYS A 46 9.01 17.10 -2.60
N PRO A 47 10.34 16.92 -2.58
CA PRO A 47 10.98 15.80 -3.28
C PRO A 47 10.38 14.47 -2.80
N THR A 48 9.97 13.63 -3.73
CA THR A 48 9.32 12.35 -3.46
C THR A 48 10.11 11.22 -4.12
N LEU A 49 10.42 10.17 -3.37
CA LEU A 49 10.94 8.91 -3.91
C LEU A 49 9.81 7.86 -3.87
N LEU A 50 9.48 7.31 -5.04
CA LEU A 50 8.61 6.15 -5.18
C LEU A 50 9.49 4.91 -5.38
N ILE A 51 9.35 3.94 -4.48
CA ILE A 51 10.01 2.64 -4.60
C ILE A 51 8.95 1.62 -4.97
N GLU A 52 9.21 0.86 -6.03
CA GLU A 52 8.29 -0.16 -6.55
C GLU A 52 9.02 -1.48 -6.75
N SER A 53 8.27 -2.58 -6.67
CA SER A 53 8.72 -3.89 -7.11
C SER A 53 9.04 -3.86 -8.60
N ASP A 54 10.10 -4.55 -9.01
CA ASP A 54 10.42 -4.77 -10.43
C ASP A 54 9.18 -5.35 -11.14
N PRO A 55 8.66 -4.71 -12.19
CA PRO A 55 7.45 -5.15 -12.89
C PRO A 55 7.58 -6.53 -13.55
N ALA A 56 8.80 -7.05 -13.72
CA ALA A 56 9.05 -8.41 -14.19
C ALA A 56 8.78 -9.48 -13.12
N GLU A 57 8.70 -9.10 -11.83
CA GLU A 57 8.45 -10.03 -10.73
C GLU A 57 6.98 -10.52 -10.73
N PRO A 58 6.73 -11.82 -10.49
CA PRO A 58 5.36 -12.35 -10.42
C PRO A 58 4.50 -11.69 -9.34
N SER A 59 5.14 -11.26 -8.25
CA SER A 59 4.54 -10.61 -7.08
C SER A 59 4.49 -9.09 -7.19
N ALA A 60 4.86 -8.53 -8.36
CA ALA A 60 4.86 -7.10 -8.57
C ALA A 60 3.44 -6.51 -8.45
N TRP A 61 3.33 -5.45 -7.65
CA TRP A 61 2.10 -4.71 -7.47
C TRP A 61 2.38 -3.22 -7.27
N PRO A 62 1.69 -2.33 -8.00
CA PRO A 62 0.66 -2.60 -9.01
C PRO A 62 1.25 -3.11 -10.34
N LYS A 63 0.48 -3.90 -11.11
CA LYS A 63 0.89 -4.26 -12.49
C LYS A 63 0.75 -3.07 -13.46
N PRO A 64 1.75 -2.77 -14.30
CA PRO A 64 1.65 -1.74 -15.34
C PRO A 64 0.48 -1.99 -16.32
N PRO A 65 -0.13 -0.94 -16.92
CA PRO A 65 0.21 0.48 -16.82
C PRO A 65 -0.48 1.20 -15.65
N ARG A 66 -0.97 0.46 -14.65
CA ARG A 66 -1.78 1.02 -13.56
C ARG A 66 -1.07 2.20 -12.88
N TRP A 67 -1.80 3.30 -12.73
CA TRP A 67 -1.37 4.54 -12.06
C TRP A 67 -0.28 5.38 -12.75
N SER A 68 0.04 5.13 -14.03
CA SER A 68 0.96 5.99 -14.80
C SER A 68 0.61 7.49 -14.69
N ASN A 69 -0.67 7.83 -14.88
CA ASN A 69 -1.18 9.20 -14.77
C ASN A 69 -0.97 9.80 -13.37
N ARG A 70 -1.12 8.97 -12.33
CA ARG A 70 -0.93 9.38 -10.93
C ARG A 70 0.55 9.61 -10.61
N LYS A 71 1.45 8.76 -11.12
CA LYS A 71 2.90 8.97 -11.01
C LYS A 71 3.31 10.29 -11.69
N ALA A 72 2.82 10.52 -12.91
CA ALA A 72 3.08 11.75 -13.66
C ALA A 72 2.53 13.02 -12.99
N ALA A 73 1.50 12.90 -12.15
CA ALA A 73 0.92 14.02 -11.41
C ALA A 73 1.86 14.58 -10.32
N VAL A 74 2.83 13.78 -9.83
CA VAL A 74 3.77 14.20 -8.79
C VAL A 74 5.00 14.85 -9.44
N ARG A 75 5.12 16.18 -9.34
CA ARG A 75 6.12 16.96 -10.10
C ARG A 75 7.58 16.63 -9.79
N ASN A 76 7.90 16.37 -8.52
CA ASN A 76 9.27 16.12 -8.06
C ASN A 76 9.43 14.65 -7.63
N LEU A 77 8.97 13.74 -8.50
CA LEU A 77 9.00 12.31 -8.27
C LEU A 77 10.27 11.69 -8.88
N ARG A 78 11.01 10.95 -8.07
CA ARG A 78 11.99 9.96 -8.52
C ARG A 78 11.40 8.58 -8.31
N ALA A 79 11.42 7.73 -9.33
CA ALA A 79 11.04 6.33 -9.21
C ALA A 79 12.28 5.44 -9.14
N LEU A 80 12.21 4.37 -8.34
CA LEU A 80 13.22 3.31 -8.27
C LEU A 80 12.51 1.96 -8.23
N GLU A 81 12.82 1.11 -9.19
CA GLU A 81 12.34 -0.27 -9.25
C GLU A 81 13.39 -1.19 -8.59
N LEU A 82 12.95 -2.10 -7.73
CA LEU A 82 13.80 -3.03 -7.00
C LEU A 82 13.22 -4.45 -7.04
N PRO A 83 14.05 -5.51 -7.08
CA PRO A 83 13.58 -6.89 -6.95
C PRO A 83 12.80 -7.13 -5.65
N GLY A 84 11.83 -8.04 -5.70
CA GLY A 84 10.98 -8.41 -4.57
C GLY A 84 9.52 -7.94 -4.72
N GLY A 85 8.61 -8.62 -4.01
CA GLY A 85 7.16 -8.34 -4.07
C GLY A 85 6.67 -7.30 -3.08
N PHE A 86 5.36 -7.01 -3.13
CA PHE A 86 4.68 -6.31 -2.05
C PHE A 86 4.74 -7.20 -0.80
N MET A 87 5.44 -6.75 0.26
CA MET A 87 5.78 -7.51 1.49
C MET A 87 5.02 -8.84 1.63
N HIS A 88 5.62 -9.94 1.17
CA HIS A 88 5.13 -11.27 1.45
C HIS A 88 5.67 -11.68 2.83
N SER A 89 4.78 -11.74 3.81
CA SER A 89 4.97 -12.52 5.04
C SER A 89 4.88 -14.01 4.74
#